data_AF-A0A0B4DQS0-F1
#
_entry.id   AF-A0A0B4DQS0-F1
#
_cell.length_a   1.000
_cell.length_b   1.000
_cell.length_c   1.000
_cell.angle_alpha   90.00
_cell.angle_beta   90.00
_cell.angle_gamma   90.00
#
_symmetry.space_group_name_H-M   'P 1'
#
loop_
_entity.id
_entity.type
_entity.pdbx_description
1 polymer ?
#
loop_
_entity_poly.entity_id
_entity_poly.type
_entity_poly.pdbx_seq_one_letter_code
_entity_poly.pdbx_strand_id
1 'polypeptide(L)' 'MTSRVAFTAADIKRAMGVMEKCGHQVAAVDFPKEGGFRLVLGDRMDVAAAKVSGRNEWDDVLPQ' A
#
# COMPACT_ATOMS: atom_id res chain seq x y z
N MET A 1 1.69 30.72 4.05
CA MET A 1 0.83 29.53 3.90
C MET A 1 1.53 28.55 2.96
N THR A 2 2.22 27.57 3.51
CA THR A 2 2.75 26.45 2.73
C THR A 2 1.57 25.55 2.37
N SER A 3 1.07 25.67 1.14
CA SER A 3 0.00 24.80 0.65
C SER A 3 0.49 23.37 0.74
N ARG A 4 -0.10 22.57 1.64
CA ARG A 4 0.26 21.15 1.82
C ARG A 4 -0.08 20.46 0.51
N VAL A 5 0.94 20.10 -0.27
CA VAL A 5 0.75 19.42 -1.56
C VAL A 5 -0.04 18.15 -1.28
N ALA A 6 -1.31 18.15 -1.71
CA ALA A 6 -2.21 17.03 -1.53
C ALA A 6 -2.11 16.15 -2.78
N PHE A 7 -1.57 14.95 -2.62
CA PHE A 7 -1.59 13.95 -3.68
C PHE A 7 -2.97 13.32 -3.72
N THR A 8 -3.57 13.31 -4.91
CA THR A 8 -4.86 12.67 -5.13
C THR A 8 -4.68 11.17 -5.32
N ALA A 9 -5.76 10.41 -5.18
CA ALA A 9 -5.75 8.99 -5.55
C ALA A 9 -5.36 8.78 -7.03
N ALA A 10 -5.62 9.76 -7.91
CA ALA A 10 -5.22 9.70 -9.31
C ALA A 10 -3.70 9.84 -9.49
N ASP A 11 -3.04 10.68 -8.67
CA ASP A 11 -1.58 10.81 -8.67
C ASP A 11 -0.89 9.51 -8.29
N ILE A 12 -1.40 8.85 -7.24
CA ILE A 12 -0.85 7.58 -6.74
C ILE A 12 -1.03 6.49 -7.79
N LYS A 13 -2.21 6.38 -8.42
CA LYS A 13 -2.46 5.41 -9.50
C LYS A 13 -1.54 5.63 -10.69
N ARG A 14 -1.29 6.89 -11.08
CA ARG A 14 -0.32 7.21 -12.15
C ARG A 14 1.08 6.74 -11.77
N ALA A 15 1.53 7.00 -10.55
CA ALA A 15 2.85 6.59 -10.09
C ALA A 15 3.00 5.05 -10.06
N MET A 16 1.98 4.33 -9.58
CA MET A 16 1.96 2.86 -9.62
C MET A 16 2.06 2.33 -11.05
N GLY A 17 1.26 2.87 -11.98
CA GLY A 17 1.30 2.44 -13.38
C GLY A 17 2.62 2.75 -14.10
N VAL A 18 3.37 3.76 -13.67
CA VAL A 18 4.73 4.01 -14.19
C VAL A 18 5.69 2.94 -13.67
N MET A 19 5.64 2.60 -12.38
CA MET A 19 6.51 1.55 -11.80
C MET A 19 6.27 0.19 -12.48
N GLU A 20 5.01 -0.17 -12.72
CA GLU A 20 4.65 -1.40 -13.44
C GLU A 20 5.23 -1.43 -14.86
N LYS A 21 5.17 -0.31 -15.59
CA LYS A 21 5.81 -0.18 -16.92
C LYS A 21 7.32 -0.29 -16.89
N CYS A 22 7.94 0.10 -15.77
CA CYS A 22 9.37 -0.07 -15.52
C CYS A 22 9.70 -1.50 -15.03
N GLY A 23 8.75 -2.44 -15.03
CA GLY A 23 8.96 -3.82 -14.61
C GLY A 23 9.03 -4.00 -13.09
N HIS A 24 8.63 -2.99 -12.31
CA HIS A 24 8.61 -3.06 -10.86
C HIS A 24 7.18 -3.23 -10.37
N GLN A 25 6.96 -4.24 -9.54
CA GLN A 25 5.67 -4.47 -8.89
C GLN A 25 5.57 -3.62 -7.61
N VAL A 26 4.45 -2.94 -7.43
CA VAL A 26 4.18 -2.16 -6.21
C VAL A 26 3.44 -3.05 -5.21
N ALA A 27 4.06 -3.29 -4.06
CA ALA A 27 3.48 -4.08 -2.97
C ALA A 27 2.59 -3.23 -2.06
N ALA A 28 2.99 -1.99 -1.75
CA ALA A 28 2.25 -1.11 -0.85
C ALA A 28 2.48 0.39 -1.16
N VAL A 29 1.64 1.24 -0.57
CA VAL A 29 1.75 2.69 -0.60
C VAL A 29 1.72 3.23 0.82
N ASP A 30 2.78 3.93 1.22
CA ASP A 30 2.91 4.54 2.55
C ASP A 30 2.75 6.07 2.49
N PHE A 31 2.27 6.66 3.58
CA PHE A 31 2.07 8.11 3.72
C PHE A 31 2.89 8.66 4.90
N PRO A 32 4.12 9.17 4.65
CA PRO A 32 4.96 9.72 5.69
C PRO A 32 4.34 10.95 6.37
N LYS A 33 4.66 11.15 7.66
CA LYS A 33 4.20 12.33 8.43
C LYS A 33 4.71 13.66 7.84
N GLU A 34 5.86 13.62 7.18
CA GLU A 34 6.48 14.76 6.49
C GLU A 34 5.72 15.18 5.22
N GLY A 35 4.78 14.34 4.75
CA GLY A 35 3.97 14.56 3.55
C GLY A 35 4.36 13.65 2.39
N GLY A 36 3.57 13.72 1.32
CA GLY A 36 3.76 12.87 0.14
C GLY A 36 3.30 11.43 0.32
N PHE A 37 3.75 10.59 -0.60
CA PHE A 37 3.54 9.15 -0.57
C PHE A 37 4.81 8.43 -1.03
N ARG A 38 4.99 7.19 -0.58
CA ARG A 38 6.07 6.30 -0.98
C ARG A 38 5.47 5.04 -1.58
N LEU A 39 6.00 4.59 -2.71
CA LEU A 39 5.70 3.27 -3.27
C LEU A 39 6.71 2.27 -2.72
N VAL A 40 6.21 1.20 -2.12
CA VAL A 40 7.03 0.06 -1.68
C VAL A 40 7.03 -0.95 -2.83
N LEU A 41 8.22 -1.22 -3.36
CA LEU A 41 8.41 -2.16 -4.46
C LEU A 41 8.65 -3.56 -3.90
N GLY A 42 8.12 -4.57 -4.57
CA GLY A 42 8.26 -5.97 -4.20
C GLY A 42 7.13 -6.81 -4.77
N ASP A 43 7.21 -8.12 -4.57
CA ASP A 43 6.08 -8.99 -4.86
C ASP A 43 4.87 -8.48 -4.08
N ARG A 44 3.74 -8.37 -4.78
CA ARG A 44 2.48 -8.03 -4.14
C ARG A 44 2.19 -9.17 -3.19
N MET A 45 2.37 -8.95 -1.89
CA MET A 45 1.89 -9.89 -0.90
C MET A 45 0.40 -10.02 -1.16
N ASP A 46 -0.03 -11.20 -1.60
CA ASP A 46 -1.42 -11.53 -1.75
C ASP A 46 -2.03 -11.57 -0.35
N VAL A 47 -2.38 -10.39 0.19
CA VAL A 47 -3.25 -10.27 1.37
C VAL A 47 -4.63 -10.90 1.06
N ALA A 48 -4.91 -11.20 -0.22
CA ALA A 48 -6.02 -12.03 -0.66
C ALA A 48 -5.88 -13.51 -0.25
N ALA A 49 -4.67 -14.08 -0.14
CA ALA A 49 -4.47 -15.44 0.35
C ALA A 49 -4.81 -15.57 1.85
N ALA A 50 -4.61 -14.49 2.62
CA ALA A 50 -5.02 -14.42 4.02
C ALA A 50 -6.54 -14.30 4.21
N LYS A 51 -7.33 -14.02 3.16
CA LYS A 51 -8.80 -14.03 3.22
C LYS A 51 -9.45 -15.38 2.89
N VAL A 52 -8.68 -16.36 2.39
CA VAL A 52 -9.21 -17.71 2.09
C VAL A 52 -9.07 -18.64 3.30
N SER A 53 -8.16 -18.34 4.22
CA SER A 53 -8.07 -18.97 5.54
C SER A 53 -8.66 -17.99 6.56
N GLY A 54 -9.93 -18.16 6.92
CA GLY A 54 -10.66 -17.32 7.88
C GLY A 54 -10.17 -17.42 9.34
N ARG A 55 -8.87 -17.58 9.55
CA ARG A 55 -8.22 -17.51 10.85
C ARG A 55 -6.86 -16.84 10.65
N ASN A 56 -6.66 -15.69 11.28
CA ASN A 56 -5.36 -15.03 11.37
C ASN A 56 -4.75 -15.27 12.75
N GLU A 57 -3.45 -15.03 12.88
CA GLU A 57 -2.68 -15.18 14.12
C GLU A 57 -3.12 -14.23 15.26
N TRP A 58 -3.99 -13.26 14.96
CA TRP A 58 -4.57 -12.34 15.94
C TRP A 58 -5.89 -12.86 16.53
N ASP A 59 -6.55 -13.82 15.87
CA ASP A 59 -7.75 -14.49 16.41
C ASP A 59 -7.43 -15.29 17.68
N ASP A 60 -6.18 -15.73 17.86
CA ASP A 60 -5.74 -16.44 19.08
C ASP A 60 -5.48 -15.49 20.27
N VAL A 61 -5.35 -14.17 20.02
CA VAL A 61 -4.95 -13.18 21.04
C VAL A 61 -6.15 -12.43 21.62
N LEU A 62 -7.28 -12.41 20.93
CA LEU A 62 -8.50 -11.76 21.39
C LEU A 62 -9.46 -12.79 21.99
N PRO A 63 -9.57 -12.91 23.33
CA PRO A 63 -10.60 -13.75 23.95
C PRO A 63 -11.99 -13.18 23.61
N GLN A 64 -12.91 -14.08 23.23
CA GLN A 64 -14.31 -13.77 22.93
C GLN A 64 -15.07 -13.23 24.15
#